data_AF-A0A0F5R5G2-F1
#
_entry.id   AF-A0A0F5R5G2-F1
#
_cell.length_a   1.000
_cell.length_b   1.000
_cell.length_c   1.000
_cell.angle_alpha   90.00
_cell.angle_beta   90.00
_cell.angle_gamma   90.00
#
_symmetry.space_group_name_H-M   'P 1'
#
loop_
_entity.id
_entity.type
_entity.pdbx_description
1 polymer ?
#
loop_
_entity_poly.entity_id
_entity_poly.type
_entity_poly.pdbx_seq_one_letter_code
_entity_poly.pdbx_strand_id
1 'polypeptide(L)'
;MTTIAGGLAGTGGLVGFGNSVSSVNVGGATIDLTGAAGTLLNFAFSVPRAGTITSLAAYFSTTASLSLIGSTITITATLYSSATPNNTFSPVAGAVVSLAPALTGTLSIGTVSNGLTSGLSIPVTAQTRLLLVFSATATGLTLVNTAAGYASAGLAIT
;
A
#
# COMPACT_ATOMS: atom_id res chain seq x y z
N MET A 1 21.16 -1.41 -4.54
CA MET A 1 22.11 -2.51 -4.86
C MET A 1 23.47 -1.91 -5.11
N THR A 2 24.56 -2.64 -4.86
CA THR A 2 25.94 -2.16 -5.10
C THR A 2 26.81 -3.24 -5.72
N THR A 3 27.93 -2.84 -6.32
CA THR A 3 29.02 -3.72 -6.75
C THR A 3 30.27 -3.41 -5.92
N ILE A 4 31.20 -4.36 -5.86
CA ILE A 4 32.51 -4.20 -5.21
C ILE A 4 33.64 -4.39 -6.23
N ALA A 5 34.89 -4.18 -5.78
CA ALA A 5 36.08 -4.28 -6.62
C ALA A 5 36.13 -5.60 -7.42
N GLY A 6 36.49 -5.52 -8.70
CA GLY A 6 36.50 -6.66 -9.62
C GLY A 6 35.16 -6.99 -10.26
N GLY A 7 34.13 -6.15 -10.09
CA GLY A 7 32.80 -6.37 -10.69
C GLY A 7 31.94 -7.41 -9.98
N LEU A 8 32.33 -7.78 -8.76
CA LEU A 8 31.60 -8.73 -7.92
C LEU A 8 30.35 -8.08 -7.29
N ALA A 9 29.35 -8.90 -6.95
CA ALA A 9 28.14 -8.44 -6.30
C ALA A 9 28.45 -7.90 -4.88
N GLY A 10 27.96 -6.70 -4.57
CA GLY A 10 28.00 -6.11 -3.24
C GLY A 10 26.70 -6.35 -2.49
N THR A 11 25.93 -5.29 -2.25
CA THR A 11 24.63 -5.34 -1.56
C THR A 11 23.51 -5.67 -2.55
N GLY A 12 22.78 -6.76 -2.30
CA GLY A 12 21.58 -7.13 -3.05
C GLY A 12 20.37 -6.22 -2.76
N GLY A 13 19.39 -6.23 -3.65
CA GLY A 13 18.07 -5.62 -3.42
C GLY A 13 17.08 -6.73 -3.07
N LEU A 14 16.31 -6.54 -2.00
CA LEU A 14 15.25 -7.48 -1.63
C LEU A 14 13.92 -6.95 -2.16
N VAL A 15 13.18 -7.79 -2.88
CA VAL A 15 11.78 -7.53 -3.25
C VAL A 15 10.92 -8.13 -2.15
N GLY A 16 10.35 -7.28 -1.30
CA GLY A 16 9.32 -7.71 -0.36
C GLY A 16 7.95 -7.51 -0.97
N PHE A 17 7.11 -8.55 -0.96
CA PHE A 17 5.66 -8.32 -0.96
C PHE A 17 5.34 -7.57 0.34
N GLY A 18 5.17 -6.24 0.26
CA GLY A 18 4.95 -5.38 1.43
C GLY A 18 6.12 -4.48 1.84
N ASN A 19 6.90 -3.93 0.91
CA ASN A 19 7.65 -2.70 1.21
C ASN A 19 6.72 -1.50 1.03
N SER A 20 6.72 -0.58 2.00
CA SER A 20 5.89 0.63 1.97
C SER A 20 6.76 1.87 1.91
N VAL A 21 6.46 2.78 0.99
CA VAL A 21 7.05 4.11 0.92
C VAL A 21 5.98 5.17 1.15
N SER A 22 6.32 6.20 1.90
CA SER A 22 5.45 7.35 2.13
C SER A 22 5.86 8.47 1.19
N SER A 23 5.20 8.61 0.03
CA SER A 23 5.42 9.78 -0.85
C SER A 23 4.39 9.95 -1.98
N VAL A 24 3.35 9.11 -2.05
CA VAL A 24 2.41 9.12 -3.18
C VAL A 24 1.20 9.99 -2.84
N ASN A 25 0.88 10.94 -3.73
CA ASN A 25 -0.36 11.71 -3.61
C ASN A 25 -1.55 10.86 -4.05
N VAL A 26 -2.48 10.63 -3.13
CA VAL A 26 -3.69 9.80 -3.32
C VAL A 26 -4.96 10.61 -3.61
N GLY A 27 -4.86 11.93 -3.76
CA GLY A 27 -6.01 12.80 -4.03
C GLY A 27 -6.52 12.80 -5.48
N GLY A 28 -5.79 12.16 -6.40
CA GLY A 28 -6.14 12.08 -7.82
C GLY A 28 -6.99 10.85 -8.18
N ALA A 29 -7.67 10.90 -9.33
CA ALA A 29 -8.44 9.76 -9.87
C ALA A 29 -7.55 8.57 -10.27
N THR A 30 -6.30 8.85 -10.64
CA THR A 30 -5.27 7.86 -10.98
C THR A 30 -3.98 8.19 -10.26
N ILE A 31 -3.11 7.19 -10.12
CA ILE A 31 -1.73 7.34 -9.65
C ILE A 31 -0.82 7.19 -10.87
N ASP A 32 -0.07 8.23 -11.19
CA ASP A 32 0.89 8.22 -12.29
C ASP A 32 2.33 8.26 -11.74
N LEU A 33 3.11 7.21 -12.04
CA LEU A 33 4.50 7.08 -11.65
C LEU A 33 5.46 7.25 -12.85
N THR A 34 4.99 7.73 -14.01
CA THR A 34 5.80 7.85 -15.25
C THR A 34 7.00 8.80 -15.14
N GLY A 35 7.01 9.74 -14.19
CA GLY A 35 8.12 10.66 -13.91
C GLY A 35 9.01 10.27 -12.72
N ALA A 36 8.75 9.14 -12.07
CA ALA A 36 9.44 8.70 -10.85
C ALA A 36 10.71 7.86 -11.13
N ALA A 37 11.25 7.90 -12.36
CA ALA A 37 12.43 7.12 -12.75
C ALA A 37 13.62 7.44 -11.82
N GLY A 38 14.23 6.40 -11.25
CA GLY A 38 15.32 6.53 -10.28
C GLY A 38 14.89 6.67 -8.81
N THR A 39 13.58 6.72 -8.53
CA THR A 39 13.05 6.68 -7.17
C THR A 39 12.44 5.32 -6.84
N LEU A 40 12.62 4.86 -5.60
CA LEU A 40 12.10 3.58 -5.12
C LEU A 40 10.61 3.69 -4.77
N LEU A 41 9.76 3.94 -5.78
CA LEU A 41 8.31 4.20 -5.60
C LEU A 41 7.40 3.18 -6.29
N ASN A 42 7.88 2.50 -7.33
CA ASN A 42 7.06 1.57 -8.08
C ASN A 42 7.14 0.17 -7.46
N PHE A 43 6.29 -0.06 -6.46
CA PHE A 43 6.12 -1.37 -5.81
C PHE A 43 5.01 -2.21 -6.47
N ALA A 44 4.68 -1.94 -7.73
CA ALA A 44 3.67 -2.72 -8.43
C ALA A 44 4.20 -4.09 -8.83
N PHE A 45 3.36 -5.12 -8.73
CA PHE A 45 3.67 -6.47 -9.17
C PHE A 45 2.82 -6.86 -10.37
N SER A 46 3.38 -7.69 -11.25
CA SER A 46 2.70 -8.14 -12.47
C SER A 46 1.99 -9.46 -12.24
N VAL A 47 0.74 -9.54 -12.67
CA VAL A 47 -0.08 -10.76 -12.64
C VAL A 47 0.47 -11.77 -13.66
N PRO A 48 0.93 -12.97 -13.26
CA PRO A 48 1.62 -13.89 -14.16
C PRO A 48 0.67 -14.67 -15.09
N ARG A 49 -0.61 -14.80 -14.72
CA ARG A 49 -1.67 -15.50 -15.49
C ARG A 49 -3.01 -14.85 -15.21
N ALA A 50 -3.95 -15.01 -16.14
CA ALA A 50 -5.33 -14.61 -15.86
C ALA A 50 -5.88 -15.35 -14.63
N GLY A 51 -6.72 -14.67 -13.86
CA GLY A 51 -7.34 -15.19 -12.64
C GLY A 51 -8.34 -14.21 -12.05
N THR A 52 -8.85 -14.53 -10.87
CA THR A 52 -9.82 -13.69 -10.16
C THR A 52 -9.29 -13.32 -8.79
N ILE A 53 -9.30 -12.03 -8.46
CA ILE A 53 -9.03 -11.55 -7.11
C ILE A 53 -10.22 -11.91 -6.22
N THR A 54 -9.96 -12.64 -5.13
CA THR A 54 -11.00 -13.16 -4.24
C THR A 54 -10.95 -12.57 -2.83
N SER A 55 -9.78 -12.10 -2.39
CA SER A 55 -9.63 -11.39 -1.12
C SER A 55 -8.40 -10.49 -1.08
N LEU A 56 -8.47 -9.48 -0.22
CA LEU A 56 -7.39 -8.56 0.11
C LEU A 56 -7.33 -8.40 1.64
N ALA A 57 -6.16 -8.67 2.23
CA ALA A 57 -5.89 -8.44 3.65
C ALA A 57 -4.85 -7.34 3.80
N ALA A 58 -4.96 -6.52 4.84
CA ALA A 58 -4.03 -5.44 5.12
C ALA A 58 -3.75 -5.31 6.62
N TYR A 59 -2.54 -4.87 6.94
CA TYR A 59 -2.04 -4.70 8.29
C TYR A 59 -1.15 -3.46 8.36
N PHE A 60 -1.28 -2.70 9.45
CA PHE A 60 -0.45 -1.54 9.75
C PHE A 60 -0.03 -1.56 11.23
N SER A 61 1.20 -1.14 11.51
CA SER A 61 1.69 -0.95 12.88
C SER A 61 2.47 0.35 13.01
N THR A 62 2.22 1.10 14.09
CA THR A 62 2.91 2.36 14.36
C THR A 62 4.38 2.14 14.74
N THR A 63 5.26 3.00 14.25
CA THR A 63 6.70 3.00 14.60
C THR A 63 7.07 4.16 15.53
N ALA A 64 6.13 5.08 15.79
CA ALA A 64 6.28 6.19 16.70
C ALA A 64 5.03 6.32 17.58
N SER A 65 5.20 6.81 18.80
CA SER A 65 4.07 7.22 19.65
C SER A 65 3.37 8.44 19.05
N LEU A 66 2.05 8.51 19.18
CA LEU A 66 1.24 9.58 18.61
C LEU A 66 0.16 10.05 19.58
N SER A 67 -0.11 11.34 19.64
CA SER A 67 -1.25 11.90 20.38
C SER A 67 -2.30 12.37 19.39
N LEU A 68 -3.43 11.68 19.36
CA LEU A 68 -4.61 11.97 18.56
C LEU A 68 -5.79 12.30 19.48
N ILE A 69 -5.54 13.02 20.58
CA ILE A 69 -6.61 13.42 21.50
C ILE A 69 -7.60 14.32 20.74
N GLY A 70 -8.85 13.87 20.64
CA GLY A 70 -9.89 14.56 19.89
C GLY A 70 -9.78 14.41 18.35
N SER A 71 -8.90 13.53 17.86
CA SER A 71 -8.76 13.19 16.44
C SER A 71 -8.84 11.69 16.23
N THR A 72 -9.36 11.27 15.08
CA THR A 72 -9.40 9.85 14.68
C THR A 72 -8.86 9.72 13.27
N ILE A 73 -7.86 8.86 13.09
CA ILE A 73 -7.32 8.48 11.78
C ILE A 73 -7.85 7.11 11.40
N THR A 74 -8.42 7.01 10.20
CA THR A 74 -8.76 5.74 9.56
C THR A 74 -7.76 5.45 8.46
N ILE A 75 -7.15 4.27 8.51
CA ILE A 75 -6.22 3.80 7.48
C ILE A 75 -6.98 2.90 6.51
N THR A 76 -6.77 3.12 5.22
CA THR A 76 -7.39 2.36 4.14
C THR A 76 -6.33 1.81 3.20
N ALA A 77 -6.41 0.55 2.84
CA ALA A 77 -5.62 -0.05 1.77
C ALA A 77 -6.49 -0.25 0.52
N THR A 78 -6.12 0.38 -0.59
CA THR A 78 -6.84 0.30 -1.87
C THR A 78 -5.95 -0.32 -2.94
N LEU A 79 -6.45 -1.31 -3.65
CA LEU A 79 -5.77 -1.88 -4.80
C LEU A 79 -6.00 -1.01 -6.03
N TYR A 80 -4.93 -0.74 -6.77
CA TYR A 80 -4.95 -0.08 -8.07
C TYR A 80 -4.39 -1.02 -9.13
N SER A 81 -4.81 -0.85 -10.38
CA SER A 81 -4.37 -1.66 -11.50
C SER A 81 -4.00 -0.84 -12.74
N SER A 82 -3.10 -1.41 -13.54
CA SER A 82 -2.73 -0.96 -14.87
C SER A 82 -2.86 -2.17 -15.82
N ALA A 83 -4.00 -2.24 -16.52
CA ALA A 83 -4.33 -3.35 -17.42
C ALA A 83 -3.53 -3.28 -18.73
N THR A 84 -3.28 -2.07 -19.24
CA THR A 84 -2.28 -1.80 -20.28
C THR A 84 -0.95 -1.57 -19.58
N PRO A 85 -0.01 -2.53 -19.53
CA PRO A 85 1.07 -2.52 -18.55
C PRO A 85 1.95 -1.26 -18.66
N ASN A 86 1.70 -0.28 -17.79
CA ASN A 86 2.43 0.98 -17.72
C ASN A 86 2.53 1.46 -16.25
N ASN A 87 2.91 2.72 -16.03
CA ASN A 87 3.08 3.30 -14.70
C ASN A 87 1.87 4.14 -14.24
N THR A 88 0.74 4.05 -14.93
CA THR A 88 -0.50 4.75 -14.59
C THR A 88 -1.51 3.73 -14.07
N PHE A 89 -1.96 3.94 -12.84
CA PHE A 89 -2.81 3.00 -12.12
C PHE A 89 -4.16 3.63 -11.76
N SER A 90 -5.24 2.88 -11.95
CA SER A 90 -6.60 3.26 -11.58
C SER A 90 -7.10 2.40 -10.43
N PRO A 91 -7.95 2.93 -9.53
CA PRO A 91 -8.46 2.16 -8.40
C PRO A 91 -9.31 0.98 -8.89
N VAL A 92 -9.11 -0.18 -8.27
CA VAL A 92 -9.89 -1.38 -8.54
C VAL A 92 -11.15 -1.34 -7.68
N ALA A 93 -12.31 -1.22 -8.32
CA ALA A 93 -13.58 -1.14 -7.63
C ALA A 93 -13.81 -2.33 -6.68
N GLY A 94 -14.16 -2.04 -5.43
CA GLY A 94 -14.42 -3.04 -4.38
C GLY A 94 -13.18 -3.65 -3.72
N ALA A 95 -11.98 -3.53 -4.30
CA ALA A 95 -10.74 -4.04 -3.73
C ALA A 95 -10.12 -3.04 -2.72
N VAL A 96 -10.86 -2.80 -1.64
CA VAL A 96 -10.50 -1.84 -0.58
C VAL A 96 -10.63 -2.53 0.79
N VAL A 97 -9.68 -2.29 1.69
CA VAL A 97 -9.72 -2.71 3.09
C VAL A 97 -9.67 -1.47 3.97
N SER A 98 -10.71 -1.27 4.78
CA SER A 98 -10.68 -0.30 5.88
C SER A 98 -10.10 -0.99 7.11
N LEU A 99 -8.98 -0.50 7.63
CA LEU A 99 -8.31 -1.11 8.77
C LEU A 99 -8.99 -0.69 10.09
N ALA A 100 -9.10 -1.64 11.01
CA ALA A 100 -9.62 -1.44 12.35
C ALA A 100 -8.68 -2.05 13.41
N PRO A 101 -8.63 -1.50 14.63
CA PRO A 101 -9.32 -0.27 15.07
C PRO A 101 -8.74 0.99 14.41
N ALA A 102 -9.55 2.04 14.31
CA ALA A 102 -9.07 3.37 13.92
C ALA A 102 -8.09 3.91 14.98
N LEU A 103 -7.13 4.72 14.55
CA LEU A 103 -6.11 5.29 15.41
C LEU A 103 -6.66 6.55 16.09
N THR A 104 -6.74 6.57 17.41
CA THR A 104 -7.27 7.71 18.19
C THR A 104 -6.73 7.73 19.61
N GLY A 105 -6.79 8.87 20.29
CA GLY A 105 -6.27 9.03 21.66
C GLY A 105 -4.74 8.96 21.71
N THR A 106 -4.18 8.46 22.81
CA THR A 106 -2.73 8.30 22.97
C THR A 106 -2.29 6.91 22.49
N LEU A 107 -1.42 6.90 21.48
CA LEU A 107 -0.93 5.70 20.82
C LEU A 107 0.54 5.44 21.21
N SER A 108 0.83 4.19 21.49
CA SER A 108 2.20 3.72 21.72
C SER A 108 2.84 3.25 20.42
N ILE A 109 4.15 3.01 20.45
CA ILE A 109 4.82 2.26 19.37
C ILE A 109 4.21 0.85 19.32
N GLY A 110 4.02 0.34 18.12
CA GLY A 110 3.49 -0.99 17.90
C GLY A 110 1.96 -1.08 17.97
N THR A 111 1.23 0.04 18.05
CA THR A 111 -0.23 0.01 17.90
C THR A 111 -0.61 -0.49 16.52
N VAL A 112 -1.53 -1.45 16.47
CA VAL A 112 -1.90 -2.19 15.26
C VAL A 112 -3.29 -1.81 14.77
N SER A 113 -3.46 -1.78 13.46
CA SER A 113 -4.74 -1.79 12.76
C SER A 113 -4.68 -2.80 11.62
N ASN A 114 -5.73 -3.58 11.38
CA ASN A 114 -5.75 -4.55 10.29
C ASN A 114 -7.17 -4.75 9.74
N GLY A 115 -7.28 -5.45 8.61
CA GLY A 115 -8.56 -5.79 8.02
C GLY A 115 -8.45 -6.83 6.91
N LEU A 116 -9.62 -7.36 6.53
CA LEU A 116 -9.79 -8.32 5.46
C LEU A 116 -11.05 -7.96 4.67
N THR A 117 -10.92 -7.87 3.35
CA THR A 117 -12.03 -7.83 2.41
C THR A 117 -12.03 -9.14 1.64
N SER A 118 -13.06 -9.95 1.81
CA SER A 118 -13.24 -11.26 1.19
C SER A 118 -14.47 -11.30 0.29
N GLY A 119 -14.61 -12.36 -0.51
CA GLY A 119 -15.76 -12.52 -1.39
C GLY A 119 -15.70 -11.60 -2.62
N LEU A 120 -14.50 -11.14 -2.97
CA LEU A 120 -14.28 -10.38 -4.19
C LEU A 120 -14.45 -11.30 -5.41
N SER A 121 -14.86 -10.71 -6.53
CA SER A 121 -14.98 -11.39 -7.82
C SER A 121 -14.53 -10.43 -8.91
N ILE A 122 -13.21 -10.17 -8.93
CA ILE A 122 -12.61 -9.15 -9.81
C ILE A 122 -11.65 -9.85 -10.78
N PRO A 123 -11.98 -9.94 -12.08
CA PRO A 123 -11.10 -10.57 -13.05
C PRO A 123 -9.85 -9.73 -13.29
N VAL A 124 -8.72 -10.42 -13.45
CA VAL A 124 -7.45 -9.84 -13.88
C VAL A 124 -6.83 -10.67 -14.99
N THR A 125 -6.18 -10.02 -15.93
CA THR A 125 -5.48 -10.67 -17.05
C THR A 125 -3.99 -10.77 -16.76
N ALA A 126 -3.31 -11.69 -17.44
CA ALA A 126 -1.85 -11.76 -17.41
C ALA A 126 -1.24 -10.40 -17.79
N GLN A 127 -0.13 -10.06 -17.15
CA GLN A 127 0.63 -8.80 -17.29
C GLN A 127 -0.05 -7.56 -16.70
N THR A 128 -1.31 -7.64 -16.22
CA THR A 128 -1.89 -6.55 -15.41
C THR A 128 -0.95 -6.23 -14.26
N ARG A 129 -0.58 -4.97 -14.09
CA ARG A 129 0.22 -4.53 -12.95
C ARG A 129 -0.71 -4.10 -11.83
N LEU A 130 -0.42 -4.56 -10.62
CA LEU A 130 -1.19 -4.27 -9.42
C LEU A 130 -0.34 -3.48 -8.44
N LEU A 131 -0.91 -2.42 -7.88
CA LEU A 131 -0.27 -1.55 -6.90
C LEU A 131 -1.20 -1.41 -5.70
N LEU A 132 -0.75 -1.78 -4.51
CA LEU A 132 -1.52 -1.57 -3.29
C LEU A 132 -1.09 -0.26 -2.63
N VAL A 133 -2.06 0.57 -2.25
CA VAL A 133 -1.79 1.90 -1.71
C VAL A 133 -2.51 2.06 -0.38
N PHE A 134 -1.74 2.41 0.65
CA PHE A 134 -2.27 2.79 1.95
C PHE A 134 -2.49 4.31 1.98
N SER A 135 -3.66 4.72 2.43
CA SER A 135 -4.01 6.12 2.67
C SER A 135 -4.59 6.29 4.07
N ALA A 136 -4.60 7.52 4.55
CA ALA A 136 -5.16 7.87 5.85
C ALA A 136 -6.11 9.05 5.68
N THR A 137 -7.28 8.97 6.31
CA THR A 137 -8.20 10.10 6.48
C THR A 137 -8.33 10.41 7.96
N ALA A 138 -8.58 11.68 8.28
CA ALA A 138 -8.75 12.12 9.66
C ALA A 138 -10.09 12.84 9.85
N THR A 139 -10.69 12.63 11.02
CA THR A 139 -11.86 13.40 11.50
C THR A 139 -11.57 13.91 12.92
N GLY A 140 -12.36 14.88 13.38
CA GLY A 140 -12.21 15.49 14.71
C GLY A 140 -11.51 16.85 14.67
N LEU A 141 -10.82 17.19 15.76
CA LEU A 141 -10.25 18.52 16.00
C LEU A 141 -9.05 18.84 15.09
N THR A 142 -8.14 17.88 14.94
CA THR A 142 -6.94 18.02 14.11
C THR A 142 -7.05 17.12 12.90
N LEU A 143 -6.99 17.71 11.70
CA LEU A 143 -7.11 16.99 10.42
C LEU A 143 -5.76 16.73 9.75
N VAL A 144 -4.71 17.42 10.19
CA VAL A 144 -3.34 17.25 9.70
C VAL A 144 -2.59 16.40 10.72
N ASN A 145 -2.43 15.11 10.41
CA ASN A 145 -1.75 14.15 11.28
C ASN A 145 -0.76 13.31 10.47
N THR A 146 0.29 12.79 11.13
CA THR A 146 1.24 11.85 10.53
C THR A 146 1.17 10.52 11.27
N ALA A 147 0.69 9.47 10.60
CA ALA A 147 0.73 8.10 11.11
C ALA A 147 2.00 7.40 10.62
N ALA A 148 3.10 7.51 11.37
CA ALA A 148 4.34 6.81 11.05
C ALA A 148 4.23 5.32 11.42
N GLY A 149 4.52 4.45 10.45
CA GLY A 149 4.41 3.00 10.65
C GLY A 149 4.93 2.18 9.48
N TYR A 150 4.80 0.86 9.59
CA TYR A 150 5.02 -0.09 8.49
C TYR A 150 3.70 -0.79 8.15
N ALA A 151 3.54 -1.13 6.87
CA ALA A 151 2.36 -1.79 6.35
C ALA A 151 2.72 -3.11 5.66
N SER A 152 1.81 -4.09 5.72
CA SER A 152 1.90 -5.34 4.96
C SER A 152 0.52 -5.75 4.48
N ALA A 153 0.47 -6.62 3.48
CA ALA A 153 -0.78 -7.04 2.87
C ALA A 153 -0.66 -8.39 2.16
N GLY A 154 -1.81 -9.02 1.92
CA GLY A 154 -1.95 -10.23 1.12
C GLY A 154 -3.08 -10.10 0.11
N LEU A 155 -2.87 -10.59 -1.11
CA LEU A 155 -3.87 -10.59 -2.18
C LEU A 155 -4.04 -12.02 -2.70
N ALA A 156 -5.26 -12.55 -2.66
CA ALA A 156 -5.57 -13.86 -3.22
C ALA A 156 -6.02 -13.72 -4.68
N ILE A 157 -5.36 -14.44 -5.59
CA ILE A 157 -5.75 -14.58 -7.00
C ILE A 157 -5.86 -16.07 -7.30
N THR A 158 -7.05 -16.53 -7.70
CA THR A 158 -7.34 -17.93 -8.04
C THR A 158 -7.54 -18.14 -9.52
#